data_AF-A7S118-F1
#
_entry.id   AF-A7S118-F1
#
_cell.length_a   1.000
_cell.length_b   1.000
_cell.length_c   1.000
_cell.angle_alpha   90.00
_cell.angle_beta   90.00
_cell.angle_gamma   90.00
#
_symmetry.space_group_name_H-M   'P 1'
#
loop_
_entity.id
_entity.type
_entity.pdbx_description
1 polymer ?
#
loop_
_entity_poly.entity_id
_entity_poly.type
_entity_poly.pdbx_seq_one_letter_code
_entity_poly.pdbx_strand_id
1 'polypeptide(L)'
;SGTYNNQYMVLDLKRIQLNKTIEDNALWVVEQIPSLVASGDQTPILRAGYWPSYNIPFYELVYNMSGYPAFAKKHGQKFSYQLAPRAKIFRRDQSKVQDLSSMKHLMLSNDYQHDPYSQGSPWNAICARGDLIEPKPKPKGCYDAKVSDLSMALALTSHALSGPTHQEQKPFRWSDNNFKSKHFGQPDLFNFDFVVMKPNL
;
A
#
# COMPACT_ATOMS: atom_id res chain seq x y z
N SER A 1 -5.87 -13.85 -18.59
CA SER A 1 -5.77 -15.18 -17.93
C SER A 1 -6.69 -15.33 -16.73
N GLY A 2 -7.08 -14.24 -16.03
CA GLY A 2 -7.82 -14.36 -14.77
C GLY A 2 -6.96 -14.78 -13.58
N THR A 3 -5.64 -14.76 -13.75
CA THR A 3 -4.64 -15.04 -12.73
C THR A 3 -3.91 -13.74 -12.37
N TYR A 4 -3.46 -13.62 -11.11
CA TYR A 4 -2.89 -12.39 -10.55
C TYR A 4 -3.80 -11.17 -10.76
N ASN A 5 -5.04 -11.30 -10.27
CA ASN A 5 -6.09 -10.29 -10.34
C ASN A 5 -5.75 -9.09 -9.46
N ASN A 6 -5.58 -7.91 -10.06
CA ASN A 6 -5.04 -6.72 -9.42
C ASN A 6 -5.83 -5.46 -9.80
N GLN A 7 -5.60 -4.40 -9.02
CA GLN A 7 -5.81 -3.02 -9.44
C GLN A 7 -4.45 -2.43 -9.85
N TYR A 8 -4.35 -1.95 -11.08
CA TYR A 8 -3.20 -1.21 -11.60
C TYR A 8 -3.54 0.28 -11.63
N MET A 9 -2.56 1.10 -11.24
CA MET A 9 -2.63 2.56 -11.32
C MET A 9 -1.58 3.00 -12.34
N VAL A 10 -2.04 3.47 -13.49
CA VAL A 10 -1.20 3.95 -14.59
C VAL A 10 -1.19 5.47 -14.52
N LEU A 11 -0.09 6.03 -14.02
CA LEU A 11 0.09 7.47 -13.86
C LEU A 11 0.93 8.02 -15.04
N ASP A 12 0.32 8.78 -15.94
CA ASP A 12 1.03 9.46 -17.02
C ASP A 12 1.58 10.81 -16.56
N LEU A 13 2.86 10.81 -16.22
CA LEU A 13 3.57 12.00 -15.74
C LEU A 13 3.59 13.15 -16.77
N LYS A 14 3.45 12.86 -18.07
CA LYS A 14 3.39 13.88 -19.13
C LYS A 14 2.16 14.79 -19.01
N ARG A 15 1.12 14.32 -18.33
CA ARG A 15 -0.16 15.02 -18.11
C ARG A 15 -0.20 15.79 -16.79
N ILE A 16 0.93 15.91 -16.09
CA ILE A 16 1.03 16.59 -14.80
C ILE A 16 1.92 17.82 -14.94
N GLN A 17 1.36 19.00 -14.71
CA GLN A 17 2.07 20.27 -14.66
C GLN A 17 1.97 20.83 -13.25
N LEU A 18 3.06 20.75 -12.48
CA LEU A 18 3.10 21.24 -11.10
C LEU A 18 2.67 22.70 -11.01
N ASN A 19 1.97 23.05 -9.93
CA ASN A 19 1.42 24.40 -9.67
C ASN A 19 0.48 24.92 -10.77
N LYS A 20 -0.04 24.04 -11.64
CA LYS A 20 -0.89 24.44 -12.75
C LYS A 20 -2.08 23.51 -12.94
N THR A 21 -1.85 22.25 -13.31
CA THR A 21 -2.94 21.31 -13.58
C THR A 21 -2.49 19.85 -13.56
N ILE A 22 -3.42 18.97 -13.23
CA ILE A 22 -3.37 17.55 -13.55
C ILE A 22 -4.38 17.36 -14.67
N GLU A 23 -3.94 17.13 -15.89
CA GLU A 23 -4.84 17.00 -17.06
C GLU A 23 -5.59 15.66 -17.04
N ASP A 24 -6.78 15.61 -17.64
CA ASP A 24 -7.55 14.35 -17.76
C ASP A 24 -6.66 13.23 -18.32
N ASN A 25 -6.93 11.98 -18.00
CA ASN A 25 -6.09 10.82 -18.32
C ASN A 25 -4.70 10.80 -17.66
N ALA A 26 -4.39 11.68 -16.70
CA ALA A 26 -3.18 11.58 -15.91
C ALA A 26 -3.16 10.31 -15.05
N LEU A 27 -4.31 9.84 -14.53
CA LEU A 27 -4.41 8.59 -13.80
C LEU A 27 -5.46 7.68 -14.43
N TRP A 28 -5.02 6.55 -14.98
CA TRP A 28 -5.90 5.45 -15.36
C TRP A 28 -5.85 4.35 -14.31
N VAL A 29 -7.02 3.85 -13.92
CA VAL A 29 -7.12 2.69 -13.03
C VAL A 29 -7.67 1.52 -13.81
N VAL A 30 -7.07 0.35 -13.62
CA VAL A 30 -7.44 -0.88 -14.33
C VAL A 30 -7.59 -2.01 -13.31
N GLU A 31 -8.71 -2.71 -13.33
CA GLU A 31 -8.97 -3.86 -12.46
C GLU A 31 -9.27 -5.10 -13.29
N GLN A 32 -8.62 -6.21 -12.95
CA GLN A 32 -8.80 -7.49 -13.64
C GLN A 32 -9.38 -8.53 -12.68
N ILE A 33 -10.36 -9.29 -13.17
CA ILE A 33 -10.78 -10.59 -12.63
C ILE A 33 -10.85 -11.62 -13.78
N PRO A 34 -11.09 -12.93 -13.53
CA PRO A 34 -11.35 -13.86 -14.63
C PRO A 34 -12.48 -13.35 -15.53
N SER A 35 -12.26 -13.39 -16.85
CA SER A 35 -13.19 -12.94 -17.90
C SER A 35 -13.54 -11.45 -17.97
N LEU A 36 -13.08 -10.60 -17.04
CA LEU A 36 -13.43 -9.17 -17.02
C LEU A 36 -12.22 -8.30 -16.71
N VAL A 37 -12.07 -7.23 -17.48
CA VAL A 37 -11.20 -6.09 -17.16
C VAL A 37 -12.06 -4.84 -17.18
N ALA A 38 -12.04 -4.07 -16.09
CA ALA A 38 -12.66 -2.76 -16.00
C ALA A 38 -11.57 -1.69 -15.93
N SER A 39 -11.75 -0.56 -16.61
CA SER A 39 -10.76 0.51 -16.63
C SER A 39 -11.40 1.87 -16.88
N GLY A 40 -10.79 2.92 -16.37
CA GLY A 40 -11.20 4.28 -16.67
C GLY A 40 -10.27 5.34 -16.09
N ASP A 41 -10.42 6.56 -16.60
CA ASP A 41 -9.74 7.74 -16.09
C ASP A 41 -10.27 8.11 -14.70
N GLN A 42 -9.38 8.14 -13.71
CA GLN A 42 -9.63 8.52 -12.32
C GLN A 42 -8.94 9.83 -11.94
N THR A 43 -8.46 10.59 -12.94
CA THR A 43 -7.91 11.93 -12.74
C THR A 43 -8.85 12.85 -11.93
N PRO A 44 -10.19 12.85 -12.12
CA PRO A 44 -11.06 13.70 -11.31
C PRO A 44 -10.95 13.44 -9.79
N ILE A 45 -10.74 12.18 -9.38
CA ILE A 45 -10.54 11.82 -7.97
C ILE A 45 -9.13 12.21 -7.52
N LEU A 46 -8.11 11.97 -8.36
CA LEU A 46 -6.73 12.35 -8.04
C LEU A 46 -6.60 13.85 -7.77
N ARG A 47 -7.30 14.70 -8.54
CA ARG A 47 -7.33 16.16 -8.33
C ARG A 47 -7.87 16.56 -6.95
N ALA A 48 -8.72 15.74 -6.34
CA ALA A 48 -9.25 15.99 -4.99
C ALA A 48 -8.21 15.70 -3.89
N GLY A 49 -7.08 15.07 -4.22
CA GLY A 49 -5.91 14.99 -3.35
C GLY A 49 -5.13 13.69 -3.48
N TYR A 50 -5.80 12.54 -3.60
CA TYR A 50 -5.13 11.24 -3.54
C TYR A 50 -5.93 10.12 -4.19
N TRP A 51 -5.23 9.05 -4.57
CA TRP A 51 -5.80 7.75 -4.94
C TRP A 51 -5.21 6.66 -4.04
N PRO A 52 -6.00 6.03 -3.16
CA PRO A 52 -5.52 4.93 -2.33
C PRO A 52 -5.76 3.56 -3.00
N SER A 53 -4.91 2.58 -2.68
CA SER A 53 -5.12 1.19 -3.09
C SER A 53 -4.74 0.24 -1.96
N TYR A 54 -5.61 -0.74 -1.67
CA TYR A 54 -5.50 -1.56 -0.46
C TYR A 54 -6.18 -2.94 -0.58
N ASN A 55 -6.04 -3.57 -1.75
CA ASN A 55 -6.50 -4.94 -2.04
C ASN A 55 -8.03 -5.14 -2.06
N ILE A 56 -8.82 -4.08 -2.20
CA ILE A 56 -10.27 -4.18 -2.41
C ILE A 56 -10.60 -3.47 -3.72
N PRO A 57 -11.36 -4.09 -4.65
CA PRO A 57 -11.69 -3.47 -5.93
C PRO A 57 -12.50 -2.19 -5.75
N PHE A 58 -12.15 -1.16 -6.54
CA PHE A 58 -12.80 0.13 -6.62
C PHE A 58 -14.05 0.07 -7.50
N TYR A 59 -13.96 -0.55 -8.68
CA TYR A 59 -15.11 -0.59 -9.60
C TYR A 59 -16.17 -1.50 -9.01
N GLU A 60 -17.38 -0.96 -8.81
CA GLU A 60 -18.48 -1.68 -8.18
C GLU A 60 -18.78 -3.01 -8.88
N LEU A 61 -18.75 -3.03 -10.21
CA LEU A 61 -18.92 -4.26 -10.99
C LEU A 61 -17.89 -5.33 -10.62
N VAL A 62 -16.61 -4.95 -10.53
CA VAL A 62 -15.52 -5.87 -10.18
C VAL A 62 -15.63 -6.32 -8.72
N TYR A 63 -15.94 -5.41 -7.80
CA TYR A 63 -16.20 -5.71 -6.39
C TYR A 63 -17.34 -6.73 -6.23
N ASN A 64 -18.45 -6.52 -6.92
CA ASN A 64 -19.64 -7.38 -6.90
C ASN A 64 -19.34 -8.77 -7.49
N MET A 65 -18.76 -8.82 -8.69
CA MET A 65 -18.45 -10.08 -9.37
C MET A 65 -17.38 -10.91 -8.65
N SER A 66 -16.50 -10.25 -7.89
CA SER A 66 -15.50 -10.92 -7.04
C SER A 66 -16.06 -11.47 -5.73
N GLY A 67 -17.35 -11.26 -5.44
CA GLY A 67 -18.02 -11.80 -4.26
C GLY A 67 -17.79 -11.02 -2.96
N TYR A 68 -17.20 -9.81 -3.02
CA TYR A 68 -16.96 -9.01 -1.82
C TYR A 68 -18.23 -8.63 -1.04
N PRO A 69 -19.41 -8.34 -1.65
CA PRO A 69 -20.61 -8.02 -0.87
C PRO A 69 -20.99 -9.11 0.13
N ALA A 70 -21.05 -10.36 -0.33
CA ALA A 70 -21.36 -11.51 0.52
C ALA A 70 -20.26 -11.75 1.56
N PHE A 71 -18.99 -11.60 1.17
CA PHE A 71 -17.86 -11.77 2.05
C PHE A 71 -17.82 -10.72 3.17
N ALA A 72 -18.07 -9.45 2.85
CA ALA A 72 -18.15 -8.36 3.81
C ALA A 72 -19.35 -8.51 4.76
N LYS A 73 -20.51 -8.97 4.26
CA LYS A 73 -21.67 -9.29 5.10
C LYS A 73 -21.35 -10.36 6.14
N LYS A 74 -20.56 -11.37 5.77
CA LYS A 74 -20.17 -12.49 6.65
C LYS A 74 -19.00 -12.16 7.58
N HIS A 75 -18.02 -11.40 7.13
CA HIS A 75 -16.73 -11.22 7.81
C HIS A 75 -16.47 -9.78 8.30
N GLY A 76 -17.44 -8.89 8.14
CA GLY A 76 -17.43 -7.52 8.63
C GLY A 76 -16.95 -6.48 7.62
N GLN A 77 -17.17 -5.22 7.98
CA GLN A 77 -16.90 -4.05 7.12
C GLN A 77 -15.43 -3.84 6.76
N LYS A 78 -14.48 -4.56 7.38
CA LYS A 78 -13.06 -4.51 7.01
C LYS A 78 -12.77 -4.97 5.58
N PHE A 79 -13.73 -5.64 4.94
CA PHE A 79 -13.69 -6.04 3.53
C PHE A 79 -14.52 -5.15 2.60
N SER A 80 -15.13 -4.07 3.11
CA SER A 80 -15.76 -3.07 2.25
C SER A 80 -14.73 -2.06 1.76
N TYR A 81 -14.91 -1.57 0.53
CA TYR A 81 -13.98 -0.62 -0.08
C TYR A 81 -13.81 0.64 0.78
N GLN A 82 -14.90 1.17 1.33
CA GLN A 82 -14.87 2.45 2.06
C GLN A 82 -14.44 2.33 3.52
N LEU A 83 -14.68 1.19 4.19
CA LEU A 83 -14.54 1.07 5.66
C LEU A 83 -13.45 0.09 6.10
N ALA A 84 -12.70 -0.48 5.16
CA ALA A 84 -11.47 -1.19 5.47
C ALA A 84 -10.52 -0.32 6.33
N PRO A 85 -9.76 -0.92 7.27
CA PRO A 85 -8.81 -0.17 8.11
C PRO A 85 -7.90 0.77 7.31
N ARG A 86 -7.27 0.26 6.25
CA ARG A 86 -6.41 1.05 5.36
C ARG A 86 -7.15 2.17 4.63
N ALA A 87 -8.40 1.93 4.21
CA ALA A 87 -9.23 2.98 3.61
C ALA A 87 -9.48 4.13 4.60
N LYS A 88 -9.74 3.81 5.86
CA LYS A 88 -9.96 4.81 6.92
C LYS A 88 -8.67 5.55 7.30
N ILE A 89 -7.55 4.85 7.40
CA ILE A 89 -6.23 5.44 7.67
C ILE A 89 -5.83 6.38 6.54
N PHE A 90 -5.88 5.94 5.28
CA PHE A 90 -5.61 6.82 4.15
C PHE A 90 -6.54 8.04 4.12
N ARG A 91 -7.85 7.84 4.32
CA ARG A 91 -8.81 8.96 4.35
C ARG A 91 -8.48 9.99 5.43
N ARG A 92 -8.01 9.54 6.60
CA ARG A 92 -7.63 10.42 7.73
C ARG A 92 -6.29 11.12 7.49
N ASP A 93 -5.30 10.41 6.94
CA ASP A 93 -3.89 10.82 7.03
C ASP A 93 -3.27 11.25 5.70
N GLN A 94 -3.90 11.01 4.55
CA GLN A 94 -3.35 11.40 3.23
C GLN A 94 -2.99 12.89 3.16
N SER A 95 -3.80 13.77 3.78
CA SER A 95 -3.57 15.22 3.75
C SER A 95 -2.38 15.65 4.62
N LYS A 96 -1.85 14.76 5.47
CA LYS A 96 -0.63 15.00 6.25
C LYS A 96 0.63 14.79 5.40
N VAL A 97 0.52 14.21 4.20
CA VAL A 97 1.63 14.09 3.27
C VAL A 97 1.84 15.43 2.57
N GLN A 98 2.95 16.09 2.92
CA GLN A 98 3.33 17.40 2.40
C GLN A 98 4.66 17.34 1.62
N ASP A 99 5.41 16.26 1.79
CA ASP A 99 6.72 16.05 1.19
C ASP A 99 7.05 14.55 1.11
N LEU A 100 8.24 14.23 0.58
CA LEU A 100 8.71 12.86 0.44
C LEU A 100 8.92 12.17 1.80
N SER A 101 9.24 12.92 2.86
CA SER A 101 9.48 12.37 4.20
C SER A 101 8.18 11.89 4.85
N SER A 102 7.16 12.75 4.83
CA SER A 102 5.80 12.44 5.29
C SER A 102 5.12 11.36 4.45
N MET A 103 5.41 11.29 3.14
CA MET A 103 4.98 10.17 2.29
C MET A 103 5.58 8.83 2.76
N LYS A 104 6.91 8.80 2.96
CA LYS A 104 7.60 7.60 3.50
C LYS A 104 7.00 7.18 4.84
N HIS A 105 6.75 8.15 5.71
CA HIS A 105 6.17 7.93 7.03
C HIS A 105 4.77 7.29 6.95
N LEU A 106 3.88 7.82 6.09
CA LEU A 106 2.55 7.24 5.88
C LEU A 106 2.64 5.81 5.32
N MET A 107 3.51 5.58 4.33
CA MET A 107 3.64 4.28 3.67
C MET A 107 4.22 3.19 4.57
N LEU A 108 4.99 3.56 5.60
CA LEU A 108 5.53 2.66 6.61
C LEU A 108 4.69 2.60 7.90
N SER A 109 3.59 3.36 7.98
CA SER A 109 2.82 3.49 9.22
C SER A 109 2.26 2.15 9.70
N ASN A 110 2.56 1.86 10.97
CA ASN A 110 1.93 0.78 11.73
C ASN A 110 1.98 1.12 13.22
N ASP A 111 0.96 1.83 13.69
CA ASP A 111 0.78 2.14 15.11
C ASP A 111 -0.41 1.36 15.68
N TYR A 112 -0.42 0.04 15.44
CA TYR A 112 -1.64 -0.76 15.65
C TYR A 112 -2.13 -0.84 17.11
N GLN A 113 -1.23 -0.54 18.06
CA GLN A 113 -1.54 -0.50 19.49
C GLN A 113 -2.37 0.73 19.87
N HIS A 114 -2.21 1.85 19.16
CA HIS A 114 -2.87 3.11 19.51
C HIS A 114 -3.85 3.59 18.43
N ASP A 115 -3.70 3.18 17.16
CA ASP A 115 -4.62 3.57 16.09
C ASP A 115 -5.98 2.86 16.24
N PRO A 116 -7.09 3.60 16.47
CA PRO A 116 -8.41 3.01 16.63
C PRO A 116 -8.88 2.26 15.37
N TYR A 117 -8.38 2.60 14.18
CA TYR A 117 -8.73 1.89 12.95
C TYR A 117 -8.01 0.54 12.82
N SER A 118 -6.90 0.36 13.51
CA SER A 118 -6.17 -0.91 13.56
C SER A 118 -6.86 -1.94 14.44
N GLN A 119 -7.69 -1.52 15.40
CA GLN A 119 -8.44 -2.41 16.30
C GLN A 119 -7.52 -3.41 17.02
N GLY A 120 -6.33 -2.95 17.44
CA GLY A 120 -5.34 -3.79 18.12
C GLY A 120 -4.70 -4.88 17.25
N SER A 121 -4.93 -4.88 15.92
CA SER A 121 -4.37 -5.88 15.00
C SER A 121 -3.25 -5.28 14.16
N PRO A 122 -2.03 -5.85 14.18
CA PRO A 122 -0.91 -5.37 13.38
C PRO A 122 -1.09 -5.59 11.88
N TRP A 123 -2.16 -6.29 11.46
CA TRP A 123 -2.58 -6.42 10.06
C TRP A 123 -3.33 -5.21 9.54
N ASN A 124 -3.97 -4.45 10.43
CA ASN A 124 -4.89 -3.39 10.08
C ASN A 124 -4.17 -2.02 10.03
N ALA A 125 -2.99 -2.00 9.43
CA ALA A 125 -2.16 -0.81 9.21
C ALA A 125 -1.81 -0.66 7.73
N ILE A 126 -1.21 0.45 7.32
CA ILE A 126 -0.71 0.59 5.94
C ILE A 126 0.41 -0.41 5.69
N CYS A 127 1.41 -0.46 6.57
CA CYS A 127 2.51 -1.42 6.50
C CYS A 127 2.33 -2.54 7.54
N ALA A 128 1.52 -3.54 7.20
CA ALA A 128 1.15 -4.65 8.10
C ALA A 128 2.35 -5.43 8.68
N ARG A 129 2.25 -5.84 9.95
CA ARG A 129 3.27 -6.59 10.72
C ARG A 129 2.71 -7.89 11.28
N GLY A 130 2.49 -8.88 10.42
CA GLY A 130 1.90 -10.16 10.83
C GLY A 130 2.77 -10.97 11.80
N ASP A 131 4.05 -10.64 11.93
CA ASP A 131 5.00 -11.24 12.87
C ASP A 131 4.78 -10.77 14.31
N LEU A 132 4.04 -9.69 14.51
CA LEU A 132 3.68 -9.14 15.82
C LEU A 132 2.31 -9.66 16.32
N ILE A 133 1.65 -10.56 15.59
CA ILE A 133 0.36 -11.10 16.03
C ILE A 133 0.56 -12.21 17.07
N GLU A 134 -0.10 -12.06 18.22
CA GLU A 134 -0.15 -13.06 19.27
C GLU A 134 -1.42 -13.92 19.18
N PRO A 135 -1.38 -15.20 19.59
CA PRO A 135 -0.21 -15.97 20.05
C PRO A 135 0.55 -16.67 18.90
N LYS A 136 0.17 -16.43 17.65
CA LYS A 136 0.64 -17.18 16.48
C LYS A 136 1.26 -16.23 15.44
N PRO A 137 2.49 -15.75 15.68
CA PRO A 137 3.17 -14.84 14.78
C PRO A 137 3.33 -15.46 13.39
N LYS A 138 3.23 -14.64 12.34
CA LYS A 138 3.39 -15.08 10.96
C LYS A 138 4.46 -14.24 10.27
N PRO A 139 5.46 -14.83 9.60
CA PRO A 139 6.48 -14.08 8.88
C PRO A 139 5.89 -13.56 7.55
N LYS A 140 4.93 -12.64 7.64
CA LYS A 140 4.14 -12.08 6.55
C LYS A 140 3.73 -10.67 6.89
N GLY A 141 3.70 -9.79 5.90
CA GLY A 141 3.31 -8.40 6.09
C GLY A 141 3.85 -7.54 4.96
N CYS A 142 3.89 -6.24 5.22
CA CYS A 142 4.65 -5.28 4.43
C CYS A 142 6.15 -5.54 4.65
N TYR A 143 6.93 -5.51 3.57
CA TYR A 143 8.37 -5.84 3.59
C TYR A 143 9.20 -4.89 2.72
N ASP A 144 8.60 -3.83 2.20
CA ASP A 144 9.30 -2.78 1.48
C ASP A 144 8.48 -1.49 1.48
N ALA A 145 9.11 -0.40 1.07
CA ALA A 145 8.43 0.79 0.58
C ALA A 145 9.26 1.41 -0.54
N LYS A 146 8.61 1.89 -1.60
CA LYS A 146 9.23 2.61 -2.71
C LYS A 146 8.45 3.90 -2.92
N VAL A 147 9.15 5.03 -2.94
CA VAL A 147 8.53 6.36 -3.03
C VAL A 147 9.31 7.20 -4.03
N SER A 148 8.60 7.88 -4.92
CA SER A 148 9.17 8.81 -5.90
C SER A 148 8.20 9.97 -6.08
N ASP A 149 8.73 11.17 -6.32
CA ASP A 149 7.95 12.31 -6.77
C ASP A 149 8.09 12.50 -8.29
N LEU A 150 7.44 13.53 -8.84
CA LEU A 150 7.46 13.80 -10.28
C LEU A 150 8.88 14.01 -10.83
N SER A 151 9.72 14.80 -10.13
CA SER A 151 11.08 15.11 -10.57
C SER A 151 11.96 13.86 -10.54
N MET A 152 11.86 13.11 -9.44
CA MET A 152 12.57 11.86 -9.26
C MET A 152 12.20 10.83 -10.33
N ALA A 153 10.91 10.65 -10.61
CA ALA A 153 10.43 9.69 -11.59
C ALA A 153 10.89 10.02 -13.02
N LEU A 154 10.88 11.30 -13.39
CA LEU A 154 11.44 11.77 -14.67
C LEU A 154 12.96 11.50 -14.78
N ALA A 155 13.68 11.51 -13.66
CA ALA A 155 15.09 11.14 -13.57
C ALA A 155 15.33 9.63 -13.38
N LEU A 156 14.27 8.79 -13.44
CA LEU A 156 14.32 7.34 -13.18
C LEU A 156 14.86 6.99 -11.78
N THR A 157 14.52 7.80 -10.78
CA THR A 157 14.97 7.63 -9.40
C THR A 157 13.81 7.38 -8.43
N SER A 158 14.12 6.71 -7.31
CA SER A 158 13.18 6.50 -6.19
C SER A 158 13.94 6.37 -4.87
N HIS A 159 13.27 6.59 -3.76
CA HIS A 159 13.72 6.09 -2.47
C HIS A 159 13.13 4.70 -2.25
N ALA A 160 13.94 3.74 -1.83
CA ALA A 160 13.49 2.41 -1.49
C ALA A 160 14.01 1.98 -0.12
N LEU A 161 13.15 1.31 0.65
CA LEU A 161 13.49 0.60 1.88
C LEU A 161 13.11 -0.86 1.71
N SER A 162 13.97 -1.77 2.17
CA SER A 162 13.73 -3.21 2.17
C SER A 162 13.67 -3.71 3.61
N GLY A 163 12.55 -4.29 4.00
CA GLY A 163 12.28 -4.82 5.33
C GLY A 163 10.90 -4.44 5.85
N PRO A 164 10.38 -5.18 6.85
CA PRO A 164 9.18 -4.76 7.58
C PRO A 164 9.39 -3.41 8.25
N THR A 165 8.34 -2.61 8.37
CA THR A 165 8.43 -1.33 9.07
C THR A 165 8.93 -1.51 10.50
N HIS A 166 9.93 -0.71 10.87
CA HIS A 166 10.38 -0.50 12.25
C HIS A 166 9.92 0.86 12.79
N GLN A 167 9.03 1.53 12.04
CA GLN A 167 8.37 2.74 12.49
C GLN A 167 7.32 2.36 13.54
N GLU A 168 7.37 3.00 14.71
CA GLU A 168 6.51 2.69 15.88
C GLU A 168 6.58 1.24 16.39
N GLN A 169 7.42 0.39 15.80
CA GLN A 169 7.49 -1.05 16.07
C GLN A 169 8.93 -1.50 16.21
N LYS A 170 9.16 -2.62 16.90
CA LYS A 170 10.50 -3.21 16.93
C LYS A 170 10.92 -3.66 15.51
N PRO A 171 12.20 -3.48 15.12
CA PRO A 171 12.74 -4.07 13.91
C PRO A 171 12.47 -5.57 13.84
N PHE A 172 12.16 -6.07 12.65
CA PHE A 172 11.96 -7.51 12.45
C PHE A 172 13.29 -8.25 12.54
N ARG A 173 13.30 -9.36 13.27
CA ARG A 173 14.44 -10.27 13.34
C ARG A 173 13.98 -11.71 13.13
N TRP A 174 14.65 -12.44 12.24
CA TRP A 174 14.33 -13.85 11.99
C TRP A 174 14.49 -14.70 13.25
N SER A 175 15.56 -14.47 14.03
CA SER A 175 15.83 -15.21 15.26
C SER A 175 14.86 -14.95 16.43
N ASP A 176 14.02 -13.91 16.37
CA ASP A 176 13.06 -13.59 17.45
C ASP A 176 11.96 -14.66 17.57
N ASN A 177 11.69 -15.39 16.48
CA ASN A 177 10.64 -16.38 16.41
C ASN A 177 11.18 -17.63 15.72
N ASN A 178 10.71 -18.81 16.14
CA ASN A 178 11.11 -20.07 15.52
C ASN A 178 10.33 -20.34 14.22
N PHE A 179 10.40 -19.42 13.26
CA PHE A 179 9.76 -19.56 11.96
C PHE A 179 10.47 -20.65 11.14
N LYS A 180 9.69 -21.60 10.61
CA LYS A 180 10.23 -22.70 9.76
C LYS A 180 10.62 -22.25 8.34
N SER A 181 10.46 -20.97 8.01
CA SER A 181 10.71 -20.42 6.68
C SER A 181 12.21 -20.40 6.38
N LYS A 182 12.60 -20.95 5.24
CA LYS A 182 13.98 -20.79 4.72
C LYS A 182 14.18 -19.34 4.25
N HIS A 183 15.29 -18.73 4.65
CA HIS A 183 15.62 -17.32 4.37
C HIS A 183 17.12 -17.13 4.10
N PHE A 184 17.73 -18.11 3.42
CA PHE A 184 19.16 -18.07 3.07
C PHE A 184 19.53 -16.78 2.31
N GLY A 185 20.64 -16.15 2.71
CA GLY A 185 21.13 -14.91 2.12
C GLY A 185 20.42 -13.64 2.61
N GLN A 186 19.35 -13.76 3.40
CA GLN A 186 18.76 -12.62 4.08
C GLN A 186 19.54 -12.28 5.36
N PRO A 187 19.59 -11.00 5.75
CA PRO A 187 20.08 -10.62 7.07
C PRO A 187 19.14 -11.17 8.16
N ASP A 188 19.68 -11.44 9.34
CA ASP A 188 18.86 -11.84 10.49
C ASP A 188 17.99 -10.67 10.98
N LEU A 189 18.55 -9.46 11.04
CA LEU A 189 17.89 -8.22 11.46
C LEU A 189 17.59 -7.31 10.28
N PHE A 190 16.33 -6.90 10.14
CA PHE A 190 15.88 -5.92 9.16
C PHE A 190 15.69 -4.57 9.85
N ASN A 191 16.75 -3.78 9.86
CA ASN A 191 16.77 -2.41 10.39
C ASN A 191 17.43 -1.46 9.40
N PHE A 192 16.92 -1.45 8.16
CA PHE A 192 17.46 -0.65 7.07
C PHE A 192 16.74 0.69 6.96
N ASP A 193 17.46 1.69 6.45
CA ASP A 193 16.91 2.98 6.08
C ASP A 193 16.57 3.04 4.59
N PHE A 194 15.86 4.09 4.18
CA PHE A 194 15.66 4.39 2.77
C PHE A 194 16.99 4.72 2.08
N VAL A 195 17.24 4.10 0.94
CA VAL A 195 18.34 4.44 0.02
C VAL A 195 17.79 5.04 -1.27
N VAL A 196 18.59 5.87 -1.94
CA VAL A 196 18.24 6.39 -3.27
C VAL A 196 18.62 5.36 -4.33
N MET A 197 17.61 4.86 -5.04
CA MET A 197 17.74 3.99 -6.20
C MET A 197 17.79 4.84 -7.47
N LYS A 198 18.82 4.66 -8.28
CA LYS A 198 19.02 5.35 -9.55
C LYS A 198 19.75 4.45 -10.54
N PRO A 199 19.64 4.69 -11.86
CA PRO A 199 20.41 3.96 -12.84
C PRO A 199 21.91 4.20 -12.59
N ASN A 200 22.67 3.11 -12.57
CA ASN A 200 24.12 3.16 -12.66
C ASN A 200 24.46 2.66 -14.08
N LEU A 201 25.03 3.54 -14.90
CA LEU A 201 25.69 3.16 -16.15
C LEU A 201 27.04 2.53 -15.85
#